data_AF-A0A1C5ZF39-F1
#
_entry.id   AF-A0A1C5ZF39-F1
#
_cell.length_a   1.000
_cell.length_b   1.000
_cell.length_c   1.000
_cell.angle_alpha   90.00
_cell.angle_beta   90.00
_cell.angle_gamma   90.00
#
_symmetry.space_group_name_H-M   'P 1'
#
loop_
_entity.id
_entity.type
_entity.pdbx_description
1 polymer ?
#
loop_
_entity_poly.entity_id
_entity_poly.type
_entity_poly.pdbx_seq_one_letter_code
_entity_poly.pdbx_strand_id
1 'polypeptide(L)'
;MEIKAINIKQKDYIDEEDFFLSCEVFIGPQKENYVYEVYDFNVISIKRLYEGFPDNGIMLNKGWMITKYYDESEMKQKINAIIKNCISDTDKNTYLNISSYFRMQES
;
A
#
# COMPACT_ATOMS: atom_id res chain seq x y z
N MET A 1 -0.78 -7.37 -14.47
CA MET A 1 -0.17 -6.42 -13.52
C MET A 1 0.62 -7.17 -12.46
N GLU A 2 1.70 -6.57 -11.97
CA GLU A 2 2.54 -7.06 -10.88
C GLU A 2 3.20 -5.89 -10.13
N ILE A 3 3.70 -6.16 -8.93
CA ILE A 3 4.57 -5.25 -8.19
C ILE A 3 5.94 -5.21 -8.89
N LYS A 4 6.35 -4.02 -9.35
CA LYS A 4 7.68 -3.76 -9.90
C LYS A 4 8.69 -3.40 -8.81
N ALA A 5 8.26 -2.64 -7.82
CA ALA A 5 9.07 -2.24 -6.68
C ALA A 5 8.18 -1.80 -5.51
N ILE A 6 8.75 -1.83 -4.30
CA ILE A 6 8.20 -1.15 -3.13
C ILE A 6 9.33 -0.29 -2.56
N ASN A 7 9.04 0.98 -2.31
CA ASN A 7 9.96 1.91 -1.66
C ASN A 7 9.39 2.35 -0.32
N ILE A 8 10.24 2.50 0.70
CA ILE A 8 9.85 3.00 2.02
C ILE A 8 10.36 4.44 2.11
N LYS A 9 9.44 5.41 2.08
CA LYS A 9 9.75 6.85 2.17
C LYS A 9 10.06 7.30 3.58
N GLN A 10 9.27 6.80 4.53
CA GLN A 10 9.42 7.11 5.94
C GLN A 10 9.31 5.81 6.72
N LYS A 11 10.23 5.62 7.67
CA LYS A 11 10.26 4.49 8.57
C LYS A 11 10.38 4.98 10.00
N ASP A 12 9.26 4.98 10.72
CA ASP A 12 9.23 5.13 12.16
C ASP A 12 8.96 3.75 12.75
N TYR A 13 10.02 3.07 13.16
CA TYR A 13 9.98 1.68 13.59
C TYR A 13 10.67 1.57 14.95
N ILE A 14 9.88 1.33 15.99
CA ILE A 14 10.40 1.08 17.34
C ILE A 14 10.65 -0.42 17.48
N ASP A 15 9.63 -1.23 17.21
CA ASP A 15 9.69 -2.69 17.24
C ASP A 15 8.64 -3.31 16.29
N GLU A 16 8.51 -4.63 16.31
CA GLU A 16 7.60 -5.38 15.44
C GLU A 16 6.12 -5.16 15.74
N GLU A 17 5.76 -4.65 16.92
CA GLU A 17 4.39 -4.32 17.33
C GLU A 17 4.13 -2.80 17.29
N ASP A 18 5.16 -1.97 17.16
CA ASP A 18 5.10 -0.51 17.22
C ASP A 18 5.84 0.17 16.06
N PHE A 19 5.10 0.41 14.98
CA PHE A 19 5.67 0.99 13.77
C PHE A 19 4.65 1.76 12.92
N PHE A 20 5.21 2.66 12.12
CA PHE A 20 4.56 3.36 11.04
C PHE A 20 5.52 3.46 9.84
N LEU A 21 5.05 3.06 8.67
CA LEU A 21 5.76 3.15 7.40
C LEU A 21 4.94 3.95 6.41
N SER A 22 5.58 4.89 5.73
CA SER A 22 5.04 5.47 4.49
C SER A 22 5.76 4.85 3.31
N CYS A 23 4.99 4.29 2.38
CA CYS A 23 5.49 3.46 1.30
C CYS A 23 4.96 3.90 -0.06
N GLU A 24 5.71 3.54 -1.09
CA GLU A 24 5.31 3.60 -2.49
C GLU A 24 5.31 2.19 -3.06
N VAL A 25 4.30 1.86 -3.85
CA VAL A 25 4.28 0.65 -4.64
C VAL A 25 4.18 1.01 -6.13
N PHE A 26 5.07 0.40 -6.90
CA PHE A 26 5.16 0.58 -8.34
C PHE A 26 4.47 -0.62 -8.98
N ILE A 27 3.41 -0.40 -9.76
CA ILE A 27 2.59 -1.49 -10.32
C ILE A 27 2.57 -1.37 -11.85
N GLY A 28 2.94 -2.44 -12.54
CA GLY A 28 3.10 -2.43 -14.00
C GLY A 28 2.72 -3.74 -14.69
N PRO A 29 2.70 -3.78 -16.04
CA PRO A 29 2.47 -5.00 -16.80
C PRO A 29 3.62 -5.99 -16.59
N GLN A 30 3.33 -7.31 -16.60
CA GLN A 30 4.34 -8.33 -16.30
C GLN A 30 5.50 -8.39 -17.31
N LYS A 31 5.21 -8.10 -18.59
CA LYS A 31 6.16 -8.27 -19.69
C LYS A 31 6.87 -6.97 -20.09
N GLU A 32 6.48 -5.84 -19.52
CA GLU A 32 7.01 -4.53 -19.89
C GLU A 32 7.88 -3.99 -18.75
N ASN A 33 9.09 -3.58 -19.12
CA ASN A 33 10.01 -2.95 -18.20
C ASN A 33 9.76 -1.44 -18.20
N TYR A 34 9.92 -0.80 -17.04
CA TYR A 34 9.80 0.65 -16.87
C TYR A 34 8.42 1.26 -17.18
N VAL A 35 7.40 0.45 -17.42
CA VAL A 35 5.99 0.88 -17.53
C VAL A 35 5.30 0.55 -16.22
N TYR A 36 4.95 1.57 -15.44
CA TYR A 36 4.27 1.42 -14.17
C TYR A 36 3.53 2.71 -13.75
N GLU A 37 2.53 2.53 -12.90
CA GLU A 37 1.93 3.58 -12.10
C GLU A 37 2.45 3.49 -10.66
N VAL A 38 2.55 4.64 -9.98
CA VAL A 38 3.04 4.73 -8.60
C VAL A 38 1.90 5.03 -7.66
N TYR A 39 1.83 4.29 -6.56
CA TYR A 39 0.80 4.47 -5.53
C TYR A 39 1.41 4.61 -4.15
N ASP A 40 0.85 5.53 -3.37
CA ASP A 40 1.16 5.72 -1.96
C ASP A 40 0.25 4.90 -1.06
N PHE A 41 0.86 4.33 -0.04
CA PHE A 41 0.16 3.70 1.06
C PHE A 41 0.97 3.80 2.35
N ASN A 42 0.27 3.64 3.48
CA ASN A 42 0.90 3.58 4.78
C ASN A 42 0.67 2.21 5.40
N VAL A 43 1.64 1.74 6.18
CA VAL A 43 1.49 0.56 7.05
C VAL A 43 1.62 1.04 8.48
N ILE A 44 0.64 0.73 9.32
CA ILE A 44 0.65 1.14 10.72
C ILE A 44 0.30 -0.06 11.61
N SER A 45 1.01 -0.18 12.72
CA SER A 45 0.67 -1.17 13.72
C SER A 45 -0.58 -0.78 14.50
N ILE A 46 -1.33 -1.77 15.00
CA ILE A 46 -2.49 -1.51 15.86
C ILE A 46 -2.10 -0.68 17.09
N LYS A 47 -0.95 -0.99 17.72
CA LYS A 47 -0.46 -0.25 18.88
C LYS A 47 -0.23 1.23 18.55
N ARG A 48 0.49 1.50 17.45
CA ARG A 48 0.76 2.88 17.01
C ARG A 48 -0.52 3.61 16.61
N LEU A 49 -1.48 2.91 16.02
CA LEU A 49 -2.80 3.46 15.68
C LEU A 49 -3.56 3.94 16.94
N TYR A 50 -3.53 3.18 18.03
CA TYR A 50 -4.18 3.57 19.29
C TYR A 50 -3.47 4.73 20.01
N GLU A 51 -2.14 4.76 19.98
CA GLU A 51 -1.36 5.80 20.65
C GLU A 51 -1.31 7.13 19.87
N GLY A 52 -1.35 7.06 18.53
CA GLY A 52 -1.12 8.20 17.64
C GLY A 52 -2.36 8.97 17.18
N PHE A 53 -3.58 8.48 17.46
CA PHE A 53 -4.82 9.14 17.03
C PHE A 53 -5.57 9.75 18.24
N PRO A 54 -5.46 11.07 18.45
CA PRO A 54 -5.98 11.75 19.65
C PRO A 54 -7.51 11.96 19.67
N ASP A 55 -8.19 11.84 18.52
CA ASP A 55 -9.65 12.01 18.39
C ASP A 55 -10.41 10.66 18.44
N ASN A 56 -11.74 10.68 18.30
CA ASN A 56 -12.66 9.53 18.27
C ASN A 56 -12.39 8.45 17.17
N GLY A 57 -11.20 8.40 16.57
CA GLY A 57 -10.76 7.30 15.71
C GLY A 57 -11.40 7.28 14.32
N ILE A 58 -11.87 8.41 13.78
CA ILE A 58 -12.47 8.46 12.44
C ILE A 58 -11.41 8.79 11.39
N MET A 59 -11.08 7.82 10.53
CA MET A 59 -10.13 7.98 9.42
C MET A 59 -10.76 7.58 8.07
N LEU A 60 -10.64 8.46 7.06
CA LEU A 60 -10.96 8.12 5.66
C LEU A 60 -9.84 7.23 5.08
N ASN A 61 -10.20 6.02 4.66
CA ASN A 61 -9.31 4.84 4.74
C ASN A 61 -8.42 4.53 3.50
N LYS A 62 -8.52 5.26 2.38
CA LYS A 62 -7.73 4.92 1.17
C LYS A 62 -6.21 4.97 1.41
N GLY A 63 -5.50 3.91 1.05
CA GLY A 63 -4.04 3.78 1.16
C GLY A 63 -3.52 3.50 2.57
N TRP A 64 -4.27 2.75 3.39
CA TRP A 64 -3.83 2.33 4.72
C TRP A 64 -3.89 0.81 4.88
N MET A 65 -2.82 0.24 5.41
CA MET A 65 -2.73 -1.15 5.83
C MET A 65 -2.49 -1.18 7.34
N ILE A 66 -3.42 -1.79 8.07
CA ILE A 66 -3.33 -1.93 9.52
C ILE A 66 -2.94 -3.37 9.81
N THR A 67 -1.84 -3.57 10.54
CA THR A 67 -1.35 -4.92 10.87
C THR A 67 -0.98 -5.02 12.35
N LYS A 68 -0.92 -6.25 12.87
CA LYS A 68 -0.47 -6.47 14.24
C LYS A 68 1.06 -6.46 14.33
N TYR A 69 1.70 -7.11 13.37
CA TYR A 69 3.14 -7.26 13.26
C TYR A 69 3.64 -6.75 11.91
N TYR A 70 4.87 -6.25 11.86
CA TYR A 70 5.50 -5.92 10.59
C TYR A 70 6.07 -7.18 9.93
N ASP A 71 5.50 -7.55 8.79
CA ASP A 71 6.04 -8.58 7.88
C ASP A 71 5.95 -8.09 6.43
N GLU A 72 7.10 -7.87 5.81
CA GLU A 72 7.21 -7.39 4.43
C GLU A 72 6.67 -8.43 3.41
N SER A 73 6.82 -9.72 3.69
CA SER A 73 6.32 -10.81 2.85
C SER A 73 4.80 -10.82 2.86
N GLU A 74 4.17 -10.74 4.02
CA GLU A 74 2.71 -10.67 4.13
C GLU A 74 2.15 -9.41 3.46
N MET A 75 2.81 -8.27 3.65
CA MET A 75 2.45 -7.01 2.98
C MET A 75 2.46 -7.19 1.45
N LYS A 76 3.55 -7.75 0.88
CA LYS A 76 3.66 -8.00 -0.57
C LYS A 76 2.59 -8.97 -1.06
N GLN A 77 2.32 -10.04 -0.32
CA GLN A 77 1.26 -11.00 -0.65
C GLN A 77 -0.12 -10.32 -0.69
N LYS A 78 -0.40 -9.45 0.29
CA LYS A 78 -1.67 -8.72 0.35
C LYS A 78 -1.83 -7.74 -0.82
N ILE A 79 -0.77 -7.02 -1.17
CA ILE A 79 -0.76 -6.12 -2.34
C ILE A 79 -0.99 -6.93 -3.63
N ASN A 80 -0.30 -8.06 -3.81
CA ASN A 80 -0.50 -8.93 -4.97
C ASN A 80 -1.94 -9.46 -5.07
N ALA A 81 -2.55 -9.82 -3.95
CA ALA A 81 -3.96 -10.24 -3.91
C ALA A 81 -4.91 -9.11 -4.34
N ILE A 82 -4.65 -7.87 -3.89
CA ILE A 82 -5.41 -6.68 -4.32
C ILE A 82 -5.26 -6.47 -5.83
N ILE A 83 -4.03 -6.49 -6.36
CA ILE A 83 -3.75 -6.33 -7.79
C ILE A 83 -4.53 -7.36 -8.60
N LYS A 84 -4.49 -8.63 -8.20
CA LYS A 84 -5.20 -9.73 -8.88
C LYS A 84 -6.71 -9.49 -8.94
N ASN A 85 -7.29 -8.96 -7.87
CA ASN A 85 -8.73 -8.67 -7.79
C ASN A 85 -9.14 -7.42 -8.57
N CYS A 86 -8.19 -6.57 -8.95
CA CYS A 86 -8.45 -5.33 -9.69
C CYS A 86 -8.31 -5.47 -11.21
N ILE A 87 -7.81 -6.61 -11.71
CA ILE A 87 -7.58 -6.86 -13.14
C ILE A 87 -8.89 -6.66 -13.90
N SER A 88 -8.83 -5.83 -14.95
CA SER A 88 -9.93 -5.51 -15.84
C SER A 88 -9.47 -5.65 -17.30
N ASP A 89 -10.38 -5.40 -18.24
CA ASP A 89 -10.16 -5.56 -19.68
C ASP A 89 -9.09 -4.62 -20.25
N THR A 90 -8.81 -3.52 -19.54
CA THR A 90 -7.76 -2.57 -19.89
C THR A 90 -6.85 -2.27 -18.71
N ASP A 91 -5.59 -1.95 -19.00
CA ASP A 91 -4.61 -1.52 -18.00
C ASP A 91 -5.07 -0.26 -17.28
N LYS A 92 -5.62 0.72 -18.03
CA LYS A 92 -6.21 1.94 -17.46
C LYS A 92 -7.28 1.63 -16.42
N ASN A 93 -8.22 0.75 -16.73
CA ASN A 93 -9.27 0.36 -15.78
C ASN A 93 -8.69 -0.41 -14.59
N THR A 94 -7.67 -1.25 -14.83
CA THR A 94 -6.98 -1.96 -13.75
C THR A 94 -6.31 -0.99 -12.78
N TYR A 95 -5.61 0.03 -13.29
CA TYR A 95 -5.01 1.09 -12.46
C TYR A 95 -6.07 1.89 -11.68
N LEU A 96 -7.17 2.26 -12.32
CA LEU A 96 -8.29 2.92 -11.65
C LEU A 96 -8.88 2.05 -10.53
N ASN A 97 -9.04 0.75 -10.74
CA ASN A 97 -9.51 -0.18 -9.71
C ASN A 97 -8.54 -0.26 -8.53
N ILE A 98 -7.23 -0.36 -8.80
CA ILE A 98 -6.17 -0.34 -7.78
C ILE A 98 -6.22 0.96 -6.97
N SER A 99 -6.55 2.08 -7.62
CA SER A 99 -6.72 3.38 -6.94
C SER A 99 -7.88 3.41 -5.93
N SER A 100 -8.74 2.39 -5.87
CA SER A 100 -9.73 2.27 -4.79
C SER A 100 -9.08 1.86 -3.46
N TYR A 101 -7.91 1.22 -3.51
CA TYR A 101 -7.17 0.72 -2.35
C TYR A 101 -5.99 1.61 -1.99
N PHE A 102 -5.25 2.11 -2.98
CA PHE A 102 -4.04 2.91 -2.79
C PHE A 102 -4.18 4.30 -3.38
N ARG A 103 -3.40 5.27 -2.89
CA ARG A 103 -3.44 6.65 -3.39
C ARG A 103 -2.53 6.77 -4.61
N MET A 104 -3.10 6.85 -5.79
CA MET A 104 -2.33 7.08 -7.02
C MET A 104 -1.60 8.42 -6.93
N GLN A 105 -0.31 8.45 -7.26
CA GLN A 105 0.41 9.71 -7.41
C GLN A 105 -0.04 10.34 -8.73
N GLU A 106 -0.54 11.57 -8.70
CA GLU A 106 -0.79 12.31 -9.93
C GLU A 106 0.56 12.72 -10.53
N SER A 107 0.75 12.42 -11.83
CA SER A 107 1.94 12.75 -12.61
C SER A 107 1.93 14.19 -13.09
#